data_AF-A0A3D5JJA0-F1
#
_entry.id   AF-A0A3D5JJA0-F1
#
_cell.length_a   1.000
_cell.length_b   1.000
_cell.length_c   1.000
_cell.angle_alpha   90.00
_cell.angle_beta   90.00
_cell.angle_gamma   90.00
#
_symmetry.space_group_name_H-M   'P 1'
#
loop_
_entity.id
_entity.type
_entity.pdbx_description
1 polymer ?
#
loop_
_entity_poly.entity_id
_entity_poly.type
_entity_poly.pdbx_seq_one_letter_code
_entity_poly.pdbx_strand_id
1 'polypeptide(L)'
;MPDIDKVIDLSACPLADEGFITACRDQLDRDGVVTIPGFLREAARKALVAEAEAESPNAFFTSSTHNVYLTPPRPELGAAHVFNRQISSSKGCITTDQVPAASGLHAIYGAPAFRRFLACVVGETALYEYADPLSSINVHYAAAGQELGWHFDNSSFAVTLLLQAPEDGGAFQYARDLRDADAGELNFD
;
A
#
# COMPACT_ATOMS: atom_id res chain seq x y z
N MET A 1 -16.71 -1.06 17.16
CA MET A 1 -16.18 -0.89 15.79
C MET A 1 -17.34 -0.65 14.85
N PRO A 2 -17.22 0.26 13.86
CA PRO A 2 -18.21 0.38 12.81
C PRO A 2 -18.37 -0.97 12.08
N ASP A 3 -19.59 -1.25 11.64
CA ASP A 3 -19.87 -2.37 10.75
C ASP A 3 -19.10 -2.15 9.44
N ILE A 4 -18.41 -3.18 8.94
CA ILE A 4 -17.62 -3.09 7.70
C ILE A 4 -18.52 -2.71 6.52
N ASP A 5 -19.80 -3.10 6.58
CA ASP A 5 -20.88 -2.77 5.65
C ASP A 5 -21.34 -1.32 5.74
N LYS A 6 -20.69 -0.48 6.55
CA LYS A 6 -20.85 0.98 6.49
C LYS A 6 -19.66 1.66 5.83
N VAL A 7 -18.53 0.95 5.71
CA VAL A 7 -17.27 1.47 5.21
C VAL A 7 -17.01 0.97 3.78
N ILE A 8 -17.06 -0.33 3.56
CA ILE A 8 -16.77 -0.99 2.27
C ILE A 8 -18.07 -1.23 1.51
N ASP A 9 -18.17 -0.76 0.27
CA ASP A 9 -19.30 -1.07 -0.61
C ASP A 9 -19.27 -2.55 -1.05
N LEU A 10 -19.85 -3.43 -0.22
CA LEU A 10 -19.94 -4.86 -0.51
C LEU A 10 -20.85 -5.21 -1.69
N SER A 11 -21.68 -4.27 -2.15
CA SER A 11 -22.47 -4.48 -3.37
C SER A 11 -21.63 -4.32 -4.62
N ALA A 12 -20.67 -3.38 -4.61
CA ALA A 12 -19.69 -3.20 -5.67
C ALA A 12 -18.50 -4.18 -5.54
N CYS A 13 -18.11 -4.52 -4.31
CA CYS A 13 -16.95 -5.34 -3.98
C CYS A 13 -17.36 -6.51 -3.07
N PRO A 14 -17.99 -7.57 -3.60
CA PRO A 14 -18.48 -8.68 -2.79
C PRO A 14 -17.32 -9.57 -2.32
N LEU A 15 -16.71 -9.21 -1.18
CA LEU A 15 -15.48 -9.83 -0.66
C LEU A 15 -15.56 -11.34 -0.38
N ALA A 16 -16.77 -11.89 -0.27
CA ALA A 16 -17.01 -13.31 -0.03
C ALA A 16 -17.44 -14.08 -1.30
N ASP A 17 -17.62 -13.39 -2.42
CA ASP A 17 -17.99 -14.01 -3.69
C ASP A 17 -16.77 -14.66 -4.35
N GLU A 18 -16.86 -15.96 -4.65
CA GLU A 18 -15.75 -16.72 -5.23
C GLU A 18 -15.38 -16.24 -6.64
N GLY A 19 -16.36 -15.77 -7.42
CA GLY A 19 -16.12 -15.23 -8.75
C GLY A 19 -15.33 -13.93 -8.69
N PHE A 20 -15.68 -13.04 -7.76
CA PHE A 20 -14.96 -11.78 -7.52
C PHE A 20 -13.53 -12.01 -7.03
N ILE A 21 -13.34 -12.94 -6.07
CA ILE A 21 -12.01 -13.34 -5.58
C ILE A 21 -11.16 -13.88 -6.73
N THR A 22 -11.72 -14.79 -7.54
CA THR A 22 -11.00 -15.41 -8.66
C THR A 22 -10.62 -14.36 -9.70
N ALA A 23 -11.53 -13.45 -10.05
CA ALA A 23 -11.25 -12.37 -10.98
C ALA A 23 -10.11 -11.45 -10.49
N CYS A 24 -10.10 -11.12 -9.18
CA CYS A 24 -9.04 -10.31 -8.59
C CYS A 24 -7.70 -11.04 -8.59
N ARG A 25 -7.69 -12.32 -8.22
CA ARG A 25 -6.49 -13.16 -8.24
C ARG A 25 -5.93 -13.30 -9.65
N ASP A 26 -6.76 -13.65 -10.62
CA ASP A 26 -6.32 -13.82 -12.00
C ASP A 26 -5.76 -12.50 -12.57
N GLN A 27 -6.31 -11.35 -12.17
CA GLN A 27 -5.75 -10.05 -12.53
C GLN A 27 -4.39 -9.80 -11.87
N LEU A 28 -4.28 -10.06 -10.57
CA LEU A 28 -3.01 -9.91 -9.85
C LEU A 28 -1.91 -10.80 -10.46
N ASP A 29 -2.22 -12.06 -10.79
CA ASP A 29 -1.27 -12.98 -11.41
C ASP A 29 -0.84 -12.49 -12.82
N ARG A 30 -1.80 -12.05 -13.64
CA ARG A 30 -1.55 -11.58 -15.02
C ARG A 30 -0.86 -10.23 -15.11
N ASP A 31 -1.10 -9.32 -14.17
CA ASP A 31 -0.66 -7.93 -14.29
C ASP A 31 0.35 -7.53 -13.20
N GLY A 32 0.47 -8.29 -12.11
CA GLY A 32 1.29 -7.96 -10.94
C GLY A 32 0.62 -6.93 -10.01
N VAL A 33 -0.55 -6.42 -10.40
CA VAL A 33 -1.38 -5.50 -9.61
C VAL A 33 -2.86 -5.74 -9.91
N VAL A 34 -3.72 -5.53 -8.92
CA VAL A 34 -5.18 -5.50 -9.08
C VAL A 34 -5.73 -4.20 -8.49
N THR A 35 -6.61 -3.54 -9.24
CA THR A 35 -7.31 -2.33 -8.78
C THR A 35 -8.77 -2.64 -8.52
N ILE A 36 -9.28 -2.27 -7.34
CA ILE A 36 -10.66 -2.51 -6.92
C ILE A 36 -11.39 -1.16 -6.80
N PRO A 37 -11.94 -0.61 -7.91
CA PRO A 37 -12.65 0.67 -7.87
C PRO A 37 -13.97 0.53 -7.10
N GLY A 38 -14.40 1.62 -6.46
CA GLY A 38 -15.67 1.64 -5.71
C GLY A 38 -15.61 0.92 -4.36
N PHE A 39 -14.42 0.57 -3.87
CA PHE A 39 -14.25 -0.17 -2.61
C PHE A 39 -14.88 0.53 -1.40
N LEU A 40 -14.71 1.85 -1.27
CA LEU A 40 -15.29 2.62 -0.18
C LEU A 40 -16.65 3.20 -0.55
N ARG A 41 -17.60 3.12 0.38
CA ARG A 41 -18.81 3.95 0.30
C ARG A 41 -18.45 5.42 0.33
N GLU A 42 -19.19 6.23 -0.41
CA GLU A 42 -18.92 7.66 -0.54
C GLU A 42 -18.86 8.39 0.81
N ALA A 43 -19.83 8.12 1.69
CA ALA A 43 -19.88 8.73 3.02
C ALA A 43 -18.67 8.33 3.88
N ALA A 44 -18.25 7.07 3.80
CA ALA A 44 -17.07 6.58 4.52
C ALA A 44 -15.79 7.21 3.97
N ARG A 45 -15.62 7.29 2.65
CA ARG A 45 -14.48 7.98 2.03
C ARG A 45 -14.40 9.44 2.47
N LYS A 46 -15.52 10.18 2.44
CA LYS A 46 -15.58 11.57 2.90
C LYS A 46 -15.17 11.73 4.36
N ALA A 47 -15.63 10.83 5.23
CA ALA A 47 -15.25 10.83 6.64
C ALA A 47 -13.75 10.54 6.83
N LEU A 48 -13.21 9.55 6.11
CA LEU A 48 -11.79 9.19 6.16
C LEU A 48 -10.87 10.31 5.64
N VAL A 49 -11.29 11.04 4.61
CA VAL A 49 -10.54 12.22 4.12
C VAL A 49 -10.53 13.32 5.18
N ALA A 50 -11.69 13.66 5.76
CA ALA A 50 -11.77 14.69 6.80
C ALA A 50 -10.96 14.31 8.06
N GLU A 51 -10.95 13.02 8.41
CA GLU A 51 -10.14 12.47 9.49
C GLU A 51 -8.64 12.63 9.20
N ALA A 52 -8.19 12.22 8.01
CA ALA A 52 -6.80 12.37 7.59
C ALA A 52 -6.37 13.85 7.55
N GLU A 53 -7.22 14.75 7.03
CA GLU A 53 -6.94 16.18 7.03
C GLU A 53 -6.80 16.75 8.46
N ALA A 54 -7.64 16.31 9.39
CA ALA A 54 -7.57 16.74 10.79
C ALA A 54 -6.28 16.25 11.50
N GLU A 55 -5.79 15.07 11.14
CA GLU A 55 -4.57 14.47 11.70
C GLU A 55 -3.29 14.86 10.95
N SER A 56 -3.39 15.54 9.81
CA SER A 56 -2.23 15.96 9.01
C SER A 56 -1.18 16.78 9.79
N PRO A 57 -1.53 17.63 10.79
CA PRO A 57 -0.53 18.32 11.61
C PRO A 57 0.34 17.38 12.47
N ASN A 58 -0.13 16.15 12.72
CA ASN A 58 0.60 15.12 13.46
C ASN A 58 1.47 14.24 12.55
N ALA A 59 1.40 14.44 11.22
CA ALA A 59 2.16 13.65 10.27
C ALA A 59 3.66 13.95 10.37
N PHE A 60 4.45 12.88 10.43
CA PHE A 60 5.89 12.99 10.34
C PHE A 60 6.33 12.99 8.87
N PHE A 61 7.04 14.05 8.47
CA PHE A 61 7.57 14.20 7.12
C PHE A 61 9.08 13.98 7.09
N THR A 62 9.52 13.14 6.16
CA THR A 62 10.93 12.85 5.93
C THR A 62 11.26 12.84 4.44
N SER A 63 12.52 13.11 4.12
CA SER A 63 13.09 12.93 2.78
C SER A 63 14.44 12.23 2.91
N SER A 64 14.67 11.25 2.05
CA SER A 64 15.89 10.46 2.02
C SER A 64 16.20 10.03 0.59
N THR A 65 17.41 9.53 0.39
CA THR A 65 17.77 8.82 -0.84
C THR A 65 17.99 7.35 -0.55
N HIS A 66 17.68 6.50 -1.52
CA HIS A 66 17.92 5.06 -1.47
C HIS A 66 18.22 4.53 -2.87
N ASN A 67 18.76 3.30 -2.96
CA ASN A 67 18.75 2.56 -4.23
C ASN A 67 17.40 1.84 -4.40
N VAL A 68 17.16 1.25 -5.58
CA VAL A 68 15.91 0.52 -5.85
C VAL A 68 15.72 -0.73 -4.98
N TYR A 69 16.78 -1.22 -4.33
CA TYR A 69 16.75 -2.42 -3.48
C TYR A 69 16.57 -2.11 -1.98
N LEU A 70 16.56 -0.83 -1.59
CA LEU A 70 16.54 -0.38 -0.20
C LEU A 70 17.69 -0.97 0.65
N THR A 71 18.87 -1.17 0.05
CA THR A 71 20.06 -1.71 0.72
C THR A 71 21.20 -0.69 0.76
N PRO A 72 22.21 -0.91 1.61
CA PRO A 72 23.49 -0.21 1.47
C PRO A 72 24.09 -0.39 0.07
N PRO A 73 24.84 0.62 -0.43
CA PRO A 73 25.54 0.51 -1.70
C PRO A 73 26.68 -0.52 -1.64
N ARG A 74 27.05 -1.05 -2.80
CA ARG A 74 28.16 -1.97 -3.04
C ARG A 74 29.37 -1.23 -3.61
N PRO A 75 30.41 -0.92 -2.82
CA PRO A 75 31.54 -0.10 -3.27
C PRO A 75 32.24 -0.60 -4.54
N GLU A 76 32.25 -1.92 -4.75
CA GLU A 76 32.86 -2.61 -5.88
C GLU A 76 32.19 -2.32 -7.23
N LEU A 77 30.93 -1.90 -7.26
CA LEU A 77 30.18 -1.65 -8.50
C LEU A 77 30.30 -0.20 -9.00
N GLY A 78 30.81 0.72 -8.18
CA GLY A 78 30.90 2.16 -8.52
C GLY A 78 29.55 2.90 -8.41
N ALA A 79 29.60 4.22 -8.23
CA ALA A 79 28.42 5.02 -7.87
C ALA A 79 27.34 5.13 -8.97
N ALA A 80 27.73 5.04 -10.25
CA ALA A 80 26.82 5.16 -11.38
C ALA A 80 26.11 3.84 -11.75
N HIS A 81 26.54 2.72 -11.16
CA HIS A 81 25.93 1.41 -11.39
C HIS A 81 24.48 1.39 -10.93
N VAL A 82 23.60 0.66 -11.64
CA VAL A 82 22.16 0.63 -11.34
C VAL A 82 21.88 0.23 -9.88
N PHE A 83 22.64 -0.72 -9.34
CA PHE A 83 22.58 -1.12 -7.92
C PHE A 83 22.85 0.03 -6.93
N ASN A 84 23.77 0.93 -7.24
CA ASN A 84 24.18 2.01 -6.35
C ASN A 84 23.47 3.33 -6.62
N ARG A 85 22.79 3.45 -7.77
CA ARG A 85 22.11 4.67 -8.18
C ARG A 85 21.10 5.10 -7.13
N GLN A 86 21.28 6.32 -6.64
CA GLN A 86 20.41 6.90 -5.63
C GLN A 86 19.18 7.54 -6.27
N ILE A 87 18.04 7.34 -5.63
CA ILE A 87 16.73 7.85 -5.98
C ILE A 87 16.20 8.60 -4.76
N SER A 88 15.59 9.76 -4.99
CA SER A 88 14.98 10.56 -3.94
C SER A 88 13.58 10.04 -3.62
N SER A 89 13.27 10.03 -2.34
CA SER A 89 11.92 9.79 -1.83
C SER A 89 11.60 10.76 -0.71
N SER A 90 10.32 11.10 -0.61
CA SER A 90 9.75 11.90 0.46
C SER A 90 8.47 11.23 0.93
N LYS A 91 8.30 11.12 2.24
CA LYS A 91 7.15 10.46 2.85
C LYS A 91 6.63 11.32 3.99
N GLY A 92 5.33 11.62 3.95
CA GLY A 92 4.59 12.08 5.11
C GLY A 92 3.66 10.97 5.57
N CYS A 93 3.64 10.63 6.86
CA CYS A 93 2.62 9.71 7.36
C CYS A 93 2.27 9.93 8.82
N ILE A 94 1.05 9.54 9.16
CA ILE A 94 0.68 9.16 10.53
C ILE A 94 0.64 7.63 10.64
N THR A 95 0.94 7.11 11.82
CA THR A 95 0.96 5.67 12.14
C THR A 95 -0.33 5.21 12.80
N THR A 96 -0.47 3.89 12.97
CA THR A 96 -1.68 3.21 13.46
C THR A 96 -2.23 3.79 14.77
N ASP A 97 -1.35 4.18 15.69
CA ASP A 97 -1.67 4.76 16.99
C ASP A 97 -2.23 6.19 16.92
N GLN A 98 -1.91 6.91 15.84
CA GLN A 98 -2.40 8.26 15.56
C GLN A 98 -3.71 8.25 14.78
N VAL A 99 -4.05 7.13 14.11
CA VAL A 99 -5.34 6.96 13.44
C VAL A 99 -6.45 6.85 14.49
N PRO A 100 -7.49 7.72 14.47
CA PRO A 100 -8.58 7.72 15.44
C PRO A 100 -9.19 6.34 15.69
N ALA A 101 -9.39 5.97 16.95
CA ALA A 101 -9.86 4.61 17.30
C ALA A 101 -11.22 4.21 16.70
N ALA A 102 -12.06 5.18 16.34
CA ALA A 102 -13.34 4.95 15.68
C ALA A 102 -13.26 4.96 14.14
N SER A 103 -12.07 5.14 13.57
CA SER A 103 -11.82 5.22 12.14
C SER A 103 -12.33 4.00 11.38
N GLY A 104 -12.82 4.25 10.17
CA GLY A 104 -13.13 3.19 9.22
C GLY A 104 -11.90 2.36 8.84
N LEU A 105 -10.68 2.92 8.93
CA LEU A 105 -9.44 2.19 8.61
C LEU A 105 -9.21 1.01 9.57
N HIS A 106 -9.42 1.22 10.87
CA HIS A 106 -9.35 0.15 11.87
C HIS A 106 -10.43 -0.92 11.65
N ALA A 107 -11.62 -0.50 11.22
CA ALA A 107 -12.70 -1.43 10.89
C ALA A 107 -12.38 -2.30 9.67
N ILE A 108 -11.79 -1.71 8.61
CA ILE A 108 -11.34 -2.45 7.42
C ILE A 108 -10.22 -3.43 7.80
N TYR A 109 -9.15 -2.93 8.42
CA TYR A 109 -7.97 -3.72 8.74
C TYR A 109 -8.30 -4.89 9.69
N GLY A 110 -9.11 -4.63 10.71
CA GLY A 110 -9.55 -5.63 11.68
C GLY A 110 -10.61 -6.61 11.15
N ALA A 111 -11.19 -6.38 9.97
CA ALA A 111 -12.28 -7.21 9.49
C ALA A 111 -11.82 -8.61 9.04
N PRO A 112 -12.39 -9.70 9.60
CA PRO A 112 -12.06 -11.06 9.16
C PRO A 112 -12.40 -11.31 7.68
N ALA A 113 -13.50 -10.75 7.18
CA ALA A 113 -13.91 -10.89 5.79
C ALA A 113 -12.89 -10.27 4.82
N PHE A 114 -12.36 -9.09 5.14
CA PHE A 114 -11.35 -8.42 4.33
C PHE A 114 -10.01 -9.16 4.36
N ARG A 115 -9.56 -9.59 5.56
CA ARG A 115 -8.34 -10.40 5.69
C ARG A 115 -8.42 -11.71 4.91
N ARG A 116 -9.57 -12.40 4.97
CA ARG A 116 -9.81 -13.63 4.20
C ARG A 116 -9.82 -13.36 2.69
N PHE A 117 -10.49 -12.30 2.26
CA PHE A 117 -10.49 -11.88 0.86
C PHE A 117 -9.06 -11.66 0.34
N LEU A 118 -8.26 -10.86 1.06
CA LEU A 118 -6.87 -10.60 0.70
C LEU A 118 -6.05 -11.90 0.66
N ALA A 119 -6.16 -12.76 1.67
CA ALA A 119 -5.46 -14.05 1.72
C ALA A 119 -5.77 -14.88 0.46
N CYS A 120 -7.04 -14.99 0.08
CA CYS A 120 -7.43 -15.73 -1.12
C CYS A 120 -6.90 -15.09 -2.42
N VAL A 121 -6.90 -13.76 -2.52
CA VAL A 121 -6.40 -13.04 -3.70
C VAL A 121 -4.89 -13.21 -3.87
N VAL A 122 -4.11 -13.11 -2.78
CA VAL A 122 -2.64 -13.27 -2.83
C VAL A 122 -2.18 -14.73 -2.78
N GLY A 123 -3.11 -15.68 -2.70
CA GLY A 123 -2.80 -17.11 -2.68
C GLY A 123 -2.29 -17.65 -1.34
N GLU A 124 -2.51 -16.92 -0.25
CA GLU A 124 -2.08 -17.29 1.10
C GLU A 124 -3.16 -18.04 1.88
N THR A 125 -2.74 -18.90 2.81
CA THR A 125 -3.69 -19.66 3.66
C THR A 125 -4.38 -18.75 4.68
N ALA A 126 -3.65 -17.77 5.21
CA ALA A 126 -4.15 -16.79 6.18
C ALA A 126 -3.27 -15.54 6.17
N LEU A 127 -3.85 -14.42 6.57
CA LEU A 127 -3.13 -13.18 6.86
C LEU A 127 -3.28 -12.83 8.34
N TYR A 128 -2.19 -12.39 8.94
CA TYR A 128 -2.11 -12.00 10.34
C TYR A 128 -1.84 -10.51 10.44
N GLU A 129 -2.23 -9.92 11.57
CA GLU A 129 -1.92 -8.52 11.85
C GLU A 129 -0.41 -8.34 12.02
N TYR A 130 0.09 -7.19 11.59
CA TYR A 130 1.47 -6.80 11.79
C TYR A 130 1.83 -6.81 13.27
N ALA A 131 2.98 -7.39 13.61
CA ALA A 131 3.44 -7.47 15.00
C ALA A 131 3.84 -6.10 15.57
N ASP A 132 4.24 -5.17 14.71
CA ASP A 132 4.51 -3.79 15.09
C ASP A 132 3.18 -3.02 15.20
N PRO A 133 2.83 -2.53 16.41
CA PRO A 133 1.57 -1.82 16.63
C PRO A 133 1.48 -0.48 15.89
N LEU A 134 2.58 0.06 15.37
CA LEU A 134 2.59 1.34 14.63
C LEU A 134 2.39 1.15 13.13
N SER A 135 2.81 0.00 12.59
CA SER A 135 2.96 -0.21 11.14
C SER A 135 1.75 -0.82 10.43
N SER A 136 0.71 -1.22 11.16
CA SER A 136 -0.48 -1.87 10.59
C SER A 136 -1.27 -1.00 9.59
N ILE A 137 -1.48 0.26 9.94
CA ILE A 137 -2.18 1.27 9.14
C ILE A 137 -1.28 2.50 9.05
N ASN A 138 -0.94 2.91 7.83
CA ASN A 138 -0.19 4.14 7.57
C ASN A 138 -1.00 5.02 6.63
N VAL A 139 -1.37 6.22 7.07
CA VAL A 139 -2.01 7.21 6.20
C VAL A 139 -0.92 8.11 5.65
N HIS A 140 -0.69 8.02 4.35
CA HIS A 140 0.36 8.78 3.68
C HIS A 140 -0.16 10.11 3.14
N TYR A 141 0.65 11.14 3.25
CA TYR A 141 0.43 12.48 2.70
C TYR A 141 1.49 12.77 1.64
N ALA A 142 1.03 13.19 0.46
CA ALA A 142 1.87 13.57 -0.65
C ALA A 142 1.41 14.94 -1.19
N ALA A 143 2.14 15.98 -0.81
CA ALA A 143 1.96 17.34 -1.29
C ALA A 143 2.71 17.56 -2.62
N ALA A 144 2.53 18.73 -3.22
CA ALA A 144 3.23 19.11 -4.45
C ALA A 144 4.76 18.97 -4.30
N GLY A 145 5.37 18.28 -5.27
CA GLY A 145 6.81 18.00 -5.28
C GLY A 145 7.25 16.82 -4.42
N GLN A 146 6.34 16.16 -3.70
CA GLN A 146 6.64 14.92 -2.99
C GLN A 146 6.49 13.71 -3.92
N GLU A 147 7.44 12.79 -3.82
CA GLU A 147 7.47 11.55 -4.58
C GLU A 147 7.89 10.38 -3.70
N LEU A 148 7.41 9.18 -4.03
CA LEU A 148 7.98 7.93 -3.54
C LEU A 148 8.68 7.27 -4.73
N GLY A 149 9.99 7.41 -4.79
CA GLY A 149 10.80 6.97 -5.92
C GLY A 149 10.81 5.45 -6.09
N TRP A 150 11.25 5.00 -7.27
CA TRP A 150 11.31 3.58 -7.62
C TRP A 150 12.04 2.73 -6.56
N HIS A 151 11.39 1.66 -6.12
CA HIS A 151 11.96 0.66 -5.23
C HIS A 151 11.22 -0.67 -5.38
N PHE A 152 11.84 -1.73 -4.90
CA PHE A 152 11.17 -2.96 -4.56
C PHE A 152 10.72 -2.91 -3.11
N ASP A 153 9.50 -3.31 -2.84
CA ASP A 153 9.02 -3.49 -1.47
C ASP A 153 9.74 -4.66 -0.78
N ASN A 154 9.87 -4.52 0.53
CA ASN A 154 10.38 -5.58 1.41
C ASN A 154 9.28 -6.56 1.85
N SER A 155 8.01 -6.26 1.55
CA SER A 155 6.88 -7.14 1.81
C SER A 155 6.53 -7.98 0.58
N SER A 156 5.94 -9.16 0.81
CA SER A 156 5.50 -10.04 -0.28
C SER A 156 4.36 -9.43 -1.11
N PHE A 157 3.58 -8.54 -0.51
CA PHE A 157 2.57 -7.72 -1.20
C PHE A 157 2.32 -6.43 -0.40
N ALA A 158 1.62 -5.48 -1.02
CA ALA A 158 1.15 -4.27 -0.38
C ALA A 158 -0.30 -3.99 -0.76
N VAL A 159 -1.04 -3.33 0.12
CA VAL A 159 -2.40 -2.86 -0.13
C VAL A 159 -2.42 -1.35 0.09
N THR A 160 -2.84 -0.61 -0.93
CA THR A 160 -2.99 0.85 -0.86
C THR A 160 -4.44 1.22 -1.07
N LEU A 161 -4.97 2.04 -0.17
CA LEU A 161 -6.32 2.58 -0.24
C LEU A 161 -6.26 4.06 -0.58
N LEU A 162 -6.65 4.43 -1.80
CA LEU A 162 -6.68 5.83 -2.21
C LEU A 162 -7.86 6.55 -1.54
N LEU A 163 -7.57 7.44 -0.58
CA LEU A 163 -8.59 8.26 0.10
C LEU A 163 -8.98 9.48 -0.74
N GLN A 164 -7.99 10.18 -1.29
CA GLN A 164 -8.14 11.37 -2.10
C GLN A 164 -7.14 11.33 -3.25
N ALA A 165 -7.64 11.47 -4.48
CA ALA A 165 -6.78 11.58 -5.66
C ALA A 165 -6.22 13.01 -5.74
N PRO A 166 -4.98 13.20 -6.22
CA PRO A 166 -4.45 14.53 -6.51
C PRO A 166 -5.15 15.13 -7.73
N GLU A 167 -5.04 16.45 -7.90
CA GLU A 167 -5.54 17.14 -9.09
C GLU A 167 -4.69 16.81 -10.34
N ASP A 168 -3.39 16.60 -10.15
CA ASP A 168 -2.43 16.19 -11.19
C ASP A 168 -1.23 15.47 -10.57
N GLY A 169 -0.51 14.67 -11.36
CA GLY A 169 0.63 13.87 -10.92
C GLY A 169 0.24 12.72 -9.98
N GLY A 170 1.19 12.25 -9.16
CA GLY A 170 0.97 11.19 -8.17
C GLY A 170 0.55 9.83 -8.75
N ALA A 171 0.86 9.59 -10.02
CA ALA A 171 0.52 8.33 -10.68
C ALA A 171 1.30 7.16 -10.07
N PHE A 172 0.60 6.07 -9.75
CA PHE A 172 1.25 4.81 -9.40
C PHE A 172 1.85 4.19 -10.65
N GLN A 173 3.16 3.94 -10.63
CA GLN A 173 3.90 3.31 -11.72
C GLN A 173 4.53 2.02 -11.20
N TYR A 174 4.51 0.98 -12.04
CA TYR A 174 5.10 -0.31 -11.70
C TYR A 174 5.66 -0.98 -12.95
N ALA A 175 6.58 -1.92 -12.74
CA ALA A 175 7.11 -2.81 -13.74
C ALA A 175 7.21 -4.21 -13.13
N ARG A 176 6.71 -5.21 -13.87
CA ARG A 176 6.65 -6.60 -13.41
C ARG A 176 7.84 -7.42 -13.92
N ASP A 177 8.02 -8.58 -13.30
CA ASP A 177 9.01 -9.59 -13.69
C ASP A 177 10.45 -9.04 -13.77
N LEU A 178 10.78 -8.09 -12.88
CA LEU A 178 12.09 -7.44 -12.86
C LEU A 178 13.13 -8.16 -12.00
N ARG A 179 12.74 -9.01 -11.04
CA ARG A 179 13.69 -9.76 -10.20
C ARG A 179 13.06 -11.04 -9.67
N ASP A 180 13.90 -12.02 -9.36
CA ASP A 180 13.55 -13.16 -8.51
C ASP A 180 14.41 -13.08 -7.24
N ALA A 181 13.79 -12.57 -6.17
CA ALA A 181 14.47 -12.38 -4.89
C ALA A 181 14.82 -13.72 -4.22
N ASP A 182 14.01 -14.75 -4.44
CA ASP A 182 14.17 -16.07 -3.83
C ASP A 182 15.30 -16.86 -4.51
N ALA A 183 15.43 -16.70 -5.83
CA ALA A 183 16.57 -17.23 -6.60
C ALA A 183 17.84 -16.37 -6.49
N GLY A 184 17.76 -15.18 -5.90
CA GLY A 184 18.86 -14.22 -5.80
C GLY A 184 19.17 -13.46 -7.10
N GLU A 185 18.27 -13.52 -8.08
CA GLU A 185 18.37 -12.84 -9.37
C GLU A 185 17.84 -11.41 -9.24
N LEU A 186 18.72 -10.49 -8.86
CA LEU A 186 18.36 -9.10 -8.57
C LEU A 186 18.34 -8.18 -9.80
N ASN A 187 18.67 -8.71 -10.98
CA ASN A 187 18.62 -8.01 -12.27
C ASN A 187 19.40 -6.69 -12.30
N PHE A 188 20.67 -6.74 -11.88
CA PHE A 188 21.61 -5.62 -11.98
C PHE A 188 22.94 -5.95 -12.66
N ASP A 189 23.16 -7.22 -13.05
CA ASP A 189 24.38 -7.69 -13.72
C ASP A 189 24.45 -7.26 -15.20
#